data_AF-A0A1H0JQV8-F1
#
_entry.id   AF-A0A1H0JQV8-F1
#
_cell.length_a   1.000
_cell.length_b   1.000
_cell.length_c   1.000
_cell.angle_alpha   90.00
_cell.angle_beta   90.00
_cell.angle_gamma   90.00
#
_symmetry.space_group_name_H-M   'P 1'
#
loop_
_entity.id
_entity.type
_entity.pdbx_description
1 polymer ?
#
loop_
_entity_poly.entity_id
_entity_poly.type
_entity_poly.pdbx_seq_one_letter_code
_entity_poly.pdbx_strand_id
1 'polypeptide(L)'
;MRHIHVVPGLRLRFAGRDETFDEGVEIGLLAAQLASGIVEFTMMLAAGTLDQARMLATNMGYRLHVASMNEGAVEVMFLTGSRRPKLQLVCNNLLARS
;
A
#
# COMPACT_ATOMS: atom_id res chain seq x y z
N MET A 1 -21.32 -1.49 2.49
CA MET A 1 -20.95 -2.87 2.91
C MET A 1 -19.87 -3.39 1.98
N ARG A 2 -18.69 -3.71 2.51
CA ARG A 2 -17.46 -3.88 1.72
C ARG A 2 -16.79 -5.23 1.99
N HIS A 3 -16.04 -5.74 1.02
CA HIS A 3 -15.24 -6.97 1.17
C HIS A 3 -13.83 -6.60 1.64
N ILE A 4 -13.35 -7.24 2.72
CA ILE A 4 -11.98 -7.07 3.22
C ILE A 4 -11.09 -8.16 2.61
N HIS A 5 -9.99 -7.76 1.99
CA HIS A 5 -9.02 -8.64 1.37
C HIS A 5 -7.91 -9.00 2.36
N VAL A 6 -7.91 -10.22 2.87
CA VAL A 6 -6.97 -10.67 3.92
C VAL A 6 -5.73 -11.33 3.31
N VAL A 7 -5.94 -12.18 2.30
CA VAL A 7 -4.92 -12.85 1.49
C VAL A 7 -5.51 -13.08 0.09
N PRO A 8 -4.68 -13.29 -0.95
CA PRO A 8 -5.18 -13.64 -2.28
C PRO A 8 -6.18 -14.79 -2.22
N GLY A 9 -7.42 -14.54 -2.65
CA GLY A 9 -8.50 -15.54 -2.68
C GLY A 9 -9.37 -15.64 -1.42
N LEU A 10 -9.03 -14.98 -0.30
CA LEU A 10 -9.87 -14.96 0.90
C LEU A 10 -10.50 -13.58 1.12
N ARG A 11 -11.82 -13.52 1.03
CA ARG A 11 -12.62 -12.33 1.34
C ARG A 11 -13.44 -12.59 2.59
N LEU A 12 -13.23 -11.78 3.62
CA LEU A 12 -14.06 -11.81 4.82
C LEU A 12 -15.14 -10.71 4.74
N ARG A 13 -16.30 -11.02 5.32
CA ARG A 13 -17.42 -10.10 5.48
C ARG A 13 -17.97 -10.22 6.90
N PHE A 14 -18.14 -9.09 7.57
CA PHE A 14 -18.72 -9.04 8.91
C PHE A 14 -20.17 -8.52 8.82
N ALA A 15 -21.14 -9.39 9.09
CA ALA A 15 -22.55 -9.03 9.03
C ALA A 15 -22.95 -8.14 10.23
N GLY A 16 -23.71 -7.06 9.97
CA GLY A 16 -24.26 -6.19 11.01
C GLY A 16 -23.28 -5.17 11.61
N ARG A 17 -22.18 -4.87 10.92
CA ARG A 17 -21.19 -3.87 11.32
C ARG A 17 -21.19 -2.70 10.34
N ASP A 18 -20.84 -1.53 10.85
CA ASP A 18 -20.80 -0.26 10.11
C ASP A 18 -19.48 -0.08 9.37
N GLU A 19 -19.40 0.95 8.53
CA GLU A 19 -18.20 1.22 7.71
C GLU A 19 -16.97 1.48 8.59
N THR A 20 -17.13 2.11 9.76
CA THR A 20 -16.02 2.37 10.68
C THR A 20 -15.38 1.08 11.23
N PHE A 21 -16.20 0.04 11.45
CA PHE A 21 -15.68 -1.27 11.86
C PHE A 21 -14.87 -1.94 10.75
N ASP A 22 -15.38 -1.93 9.52
CA ASP A 22 -14.69 -2.52 8.37
C ASP A 22 -13.31 -1.85 8.16
N GLU A 23 -13.27 -0.52 8.29
CA GLU A 23 -12.04 0.27 8.25
C GLU A 23 -11.05 -0.10 9.37
N GLY A 24 -11.53 -0.26 10.61
CA GLY A 24 -10.72 -0.66 11.76
C GLY A 24 -10.10 -2.06 11.60
N VAL A 25 -10.86 -3.01 11.06
CA VAL A 25 -10.35 -4.37 10.79
C VAL A 25 -9.27 -4.33 9.69
N GLU A 26 -9.49 -3.55 8.64
CA GLU A 26 -8.53 -3.40 7.54
C GLU A 26 -7.18 -2.82 8.03
N ILE A 27 -7.23 -1.79 8.89
CA ILE A 27 -6.03 -1.23 9.53
C ILE A 27 -5.36 -2.24 10.46
N GLY A 28 -6.12 -3.05 11.20
CA GLY A 28 -5.58 -4.12 12.03
C GLY A 28 -4.82 -5.17 11.22
N LEU A 29 -5.34 -5.54 10.05
CA LEU A 29 -4.67 -6.46 9.12
C LEU A 29 -3.39 -5.85 8.54
N LEU A 30 -3.43 -4.57 8.14
CA LEU A 30 -2.24 -3.85 7.70
C LEU A 30 -1.16 -3.84 8.80
N ALA A 31 -1.53 -3.56 10.05
CA ALA A 31 -0.59 -3.57 11.18
C ALA A 31 0.11 -4.93 11.34
N ALA A 32 -0.65 -6.02 11.25
CA ALA A 32 -0.10 -7.37 11.30
C ALA A 32 0.87 -7.66 10.15
N GLN A 33 0.54 -7.19 8.93
CA GLN A 33 1.38 -7.39 7.75
C GLN A 33 2.67 -6.56 7.78
N LEU A 34 2.61 -5.33 8.28
CA LEU A 34 3.81 -4.52 8.52
C LEU A 34 4.71 -5.15 9.59
N ALA A 35 4.11 -5.68 10.66
CA ALA A 35 4.82 -6.34 11.76
C ALA A 35 5.51 -7.64 11.32
N SER A 36 5.03 -8.30 10.27
CA SER A 36 5.69 -9.50 9.74
C SER A 36 7.01 -9.22 9.01
N GLY A 37 7.36 -7.95 8.79
CA GLY A 37 8.66 -7.56 8.24
C GLY A 37 8.85 -7.83 6.75
N ILE A 38 7.77 -8.03 5.99
CA ILE A 38 7.84 -8.24 4.54
C ILE A 38 8.34 -6.96 3.87
N VAL A 39 9.45 -7.04 3.14
CA VAL A 39 10.15 -5.88 2.56
C VAL A 39 9.27 -5.05 1.63
N GLU A 40 8.42 -5.70 0.85
CA GLU A 40 7.53 -5.08 -0.11
C GLU A 40 6.25 -5.91 -0.27
N PHE A 41 5.10 -5.23 -0.24
CA PHE A 41 3.82 -5.85 -0.55
C PHE A 41 2.82 -4.81 -1.05
N THR A 42 1.79 -5.28 -1.73
CA THR A 42 0.67 -4.46 -2.19
C THR A 42 -0.61 -4.95 -1.54
N MET A 43 -1.48 -4.02 -1.15
CA MET A 43 -2.81 -4.34 -0.65
C MET A 43 -3.84 -3.32 -1.13
N MET A 44 -5.09 -3.75 -1.22
CA MET A 44 -6.24 -2.88 -1.45
C MET A 44 -6.75 -2.37 -0.11
N LEU A 45 -7.00 -1.07 -0.04
CA LEU A 45 -7.54 -0.38 1.13
C LEU A 45 -8.80 0.41 0.78
N ALA A 46 -9.60 0.73 1.80
CA ALA A 46 -10.59 1.77 1.72
C ALA A 46 -9.95 3.16 1.53
N ALA A 47 -10.56 4.00 0.69
CA ALA A 47 -10.07 5.36 0.51
C ALA A 47 -10.07 6.15 1.83
N GLY A 48 -11.05 5.91 2.71
CA GLY A 48 -11.13 6.51 4.05
C GLY A 48 -10.01 6.09 5.01
N THR A 49 -9.38 4.93 4.78
CA THR A 49 -8.31 4.41 5.66
C THR A 49 -6.91 4.85 5.23
N LEU A 50 -6.77 5.55 4.10
CA LEU A 50 -5.47 5.89 3.51
C LEU A 50 -4.58 6.72 4.44
N ASP A 51 -5.15 7.71 5.14
CA ASP A 51 -4.38 8.56 6.06
C ASP A 51 -3.89 7.78 7.28
N GLN A 52 -4.75 6.92 7.84
CA GLN A 52 -4.38 6.04 8.95
C GLN A 52 -3.31 5.03 8.53
N ALA A 53 -3.45 4.43 7.34
CA ALA A 53 -2.47 3.52 6.77
C ALA A 53 -1.11 4.20 6.56
N ARG A 54 -1.11 5.45 6.10
CA ARG A 54 0.12 6.25 5.94
C ARG A 54 0.81 6.52 7.27
N MET A 55 0.06 6.92 8.29
CA MET A 55 0.60 7.15 9.63
C MET A 55 1.20 5.87 10.21
N LEU A 56 0.47 4.76 10.12
CA LEU A 56 0.89 3.46 10.62
C LEU A 56 2.16 2.97 9.91
N ALA A 57 2.18 2.99 8.57
CA ALA A 57 3.35 2.59 7.80
C ALA A 57 4.59 3.43 8.14
N THR A 58 4.43 4.75 8.23
CA THR A 58 5.53 5.66 8.57
C THR A 58 6.12 5.33 9.95
N ASN A 59 5.26 5.12 10.95
CA ASN A 59 5.68 4.76 12.31
C ASN A 59 6.40 3.40 12.38
N MET A 60 6.10 2.49 11.46
CA MET A 60 6.73 1.17 11.38
C MET A 60 7.94 1.13 10.43
N GLY A 61 8.39 2.28 9.90
CA GLY A 61 9.56 2.36 9.03
C GLY A 61 9.30 1.94 7.58
N TYR A 62 8.05 1.98 7.15
CA TYR A 62 7.63 1.74 5.77
C TYR A 62 7.32 3.04 5.04
N ARG A 63 7.56 3.04 3.74
CA ARG A 63 7.08 4.03 2.78
C ARG A 63 5.83 3.49 2.11
N LEU A 64 4.88 4.38 1.86
CA LEU A 64 3.60 4.09 1.24
C LEU A 64 3.52 4.78 -0.11
N HIS A 65 3.22 4.02 -1.16
CA HIS A 65 2.97 4.52 -2.52
C HIS A 65 1.58 4.11 -3.00
N VAL A 66 0.78 5.06 -3.47
CA VAL A 66 -0.54 4.77 -4.07
C VAL A 66 -0.31 4.34 -5.51
N ALA A 67 -0.62 3.08 -5.83
CA ALA A 67 -0.46 2.52 -7.17
C ALA A 67 -1.66 2.87 -8.07
N SER A 68 -2.86 2.79 -7.52
CA SER A 68 -4.10 3.15 -8.22
C SER A 68 -5.17 3.59 -7.23
N MET A 69 -6.12 4.40 -7.70
CA MET A 69 -7.25 4.87 -6.91
C MET A 69 -8.51 4.78 -7.76
N ASN A 70 -9.50 4.04 -7.26
CA ASN A 70 -10.81 3.84 -7.87
C ASN A 70 -11.91 4.31 -6.90
N GLU A 71 -13.18 4.29 -7.34
CA GLU A 71 -14.31 4.70 -6.50
C GLU A 71 -14.37 3.90 -5.18
N GLY A 72 -13.98 4.58 -4.09
CA GLY A 72 -13.97 4.03 -2.74
C GLY A 72 -12.75 3.18 -2.39
N ALA A 73 -11.91 2.74 -3.34
CA ALA A 73 -10.80 1.81 -3.09
C ALA A 73 -9.45 2.32 -3.59
N VAL A 74 -8.40 2.09 -2.82
CA VAL A 74 -7.04 2.52 -3.13
C VAL A 74 -6.13 1.31 -3.10
N GLU A 75 -5.39 1.09 -4.18
CA GLU A 75 -4.32 0.11 -4.20
C GLU A 75 -3.03 0.77 -3.71
N VAL A 76 -2.42 0.16 -2.70
CA VAL A 76 -1.30 0.75 -1.98
C VAL A 76 -0.15 -0.25 -1.91
N MET A 77 1.03 0.22 -2.29
CA MET A 77 2.29 -0.51 -2.16
C MET A 77 3.07 0.00 -0.96
N PHE A 78 3.47 -0.92 -0.10
CA PHE A 78 4.29 -0.69 1.09
C PHE A 78 5.70 -1.20 0.85
N LEU A 79 6.69 -0.43 1.29
CA LEU A 79 8.11 -0.67 1.03
C LEU A 79 8.93 -0.32 2.27
N THR A 80 9.81 -1.19 2.72
CA THR A 80 10.82 -0.87 3.73
C THR A 80 12.23 -1.22 3.24
N GLY A 81 13.24 -0.69 3.92
CA GLY A 81 14.64 -0.84 3.55
C GLY A 81 15.12 0.08 2.41
N SER A 82 16.43 0.06 2.19
CA SER A 82 17.09 0.85 1.16
C SER A 82 17.20 0.04 -0.14
N ARG A 83 16.35 0.35 -1.12
CA ARG A 83 16.68 0.07 -2.52
C ARG A 83 17.75 1.09 -2.92
N ARG A 84 18.98 0.64 -3.18
CA ARG A 84 19.98 1.42 -3.91
C ARG A 84 19.81 1.13 -5.41
N PRO A 85 18.92 1.83 -6.12
CA PRO A 85 18.80 1.63 -7.56
C PRO A 85 20.16 1.93 -8.20
N LYS A 86 20.67 0.99 -8.99
CA LYS A 86 21.84 1.23 -9.83
C LYS A 86 21.41 2.05 -11.03
N LEU A 87 21.28 3.37 -10.82
CA LEU A 87 20.99 4.30 -11.89
C LEU A 87 22.22 4.38 -12.80
N GLN A 88 22.00 4.17 -14.10
CA GLN A 88 23.02 4.39 -15.12
C GLN A 88 22.72 5.70 -15.84
N LEU A 89 23.73 6.56 -15.94
CA LEU A 89 23.63 7.79 -16.72
C LEU A 89 23.70 7.43 -18.21
N VAL A 90 22.61 7.69 -18.95
CA VAL A 90 22.57 7.52 -20.41
C VAL A 90 22.86 8.88 -21.04
N CYS A 91 24.10 9.06 -21.53
CA CYS A 91 24.46 10.24 -22.32
C CYS A 91 23.84 10.11 -23.71
N ASN A 92 22.88 10.98 -24.03
CA ASN A 92 22.29 11.04 -25.36
C ASN A 92 23.20 11.91 -26.26
N ASN A 93 24.11 11.28 -27.01
CA ASN A 93 25.04 11.96 -27.92
C ASN A 93 24.35 12.37 -29.24
N LEU A 94 23.25 13.12 -29.15
CA LEU A 94 22.69 13.82 -30.30
C LEU A 94 23.23 15.24 -30.30
N LEU A 95 23.88 15.60 -31.42
CA LEU A 95 24.41 16.93 -31.80
C LEU A 95 25.90 17.19 -31.50
N ALA A 96 26.75 16.51 -32.27
CA ALA A 96 28.03 17.06 -32.70
C ALA A 96 28.34 16.62 -34.13
N ARG A 97 27.50 17.05 -35.09
CA ARG A 97 27.81 17.07 -36.52
C ARG A 97 27.13 18.27 -37.18
N SER A 98 27.84 19.39 -37.20
CA SER A 98 27.82 20.39 -38.29
C SER A 98 28.94 21.38 -38.03
#